data_AF-G0P3Z9-F1
#
_entry.id   AF-G0P3Z9-F1
#
_cell.length_a   1.000
_cell.length_b   1.000
_cell.length_c   1.000
_cell.angle_alpha   90.00
_cell.angle_beta   90.00
_cell.angle_gamma   90.00
#
_symmetry.space_group_name_H-M   'P 1'
#
loop_
_entity.id
_entity.type
_entity.pdbx_description
1 polymer ?
#
loop_
_entity_poly.entity_id
_entity_poly.type
_entity_poly.pdbx_seq_one_letter_code
_entity_poly.pdbx_strand_id
1 'polypeptide(L)'
;MTEASEELSLESKSHEPTKKVSQVSPTLQCEMCQNYEVNLTTMQENERKLNNEVKAAMELSERYQVDLSNERDYRKDLEKKMSELSTNCLNQVNEAAKTNAKQEKRLDELSEKHDKSIEVFTEQLNLAQVKLQQADDDFINLGKKYKKLLGATRKTAQELRSEKIDMPADIDQLQFICLKNREELIETRAAKEHTEQQLQDEITVLRAQIQEERAHREDQEVAFTAEISRLQSELGSVNSKMAVASVTIADQDSNIRQIRDLQMTVGELEAQVQQVQNERTAVEQTAQNYKQRCTSLQQELDTSEQVQRDFVKLSQSLQIQLEKIRQSEQEVRWQWDDDVHQCSNCETSLARVKAKPHCMHCGKIFCPSCLKDTVPSGPSHRPAPVCKVCHTLLNRDTKPFFATQDK
;
A
#
# COMPACT_ATOMS: atom_id res chain seq x y z
N MET A 1 7.08 -4.73 32.56
CA MET A 1 5.83 -4.19 33.12
C MET A 1 4.75 -5.20 32.79
N THR A 2 4.59 -6.20 33.65
CA THR A 2 3.49 -6.32 34.65
C THR A 2 2.17 -6.66 33.95
N GLU A 3 1.77 -7.93 33.93
CA GLU A 3 0.72 -8.56 34.79
C GLU A 3 -0.35 -9.10 33.81
N ALA A 4 -1.09 -10.20 33.99
CA ALA A 4 -1.28 -11.15 35.07
C ALA A 4 -1.82 -12.47 34.45
N SER A 5 -1.50 -13.60 35.07
CA SER A 5 -2.15 -14.89 34.84
C SER A 5 -3.14 -15.11 35.99
N GLU A 6 -4.42 -15.33 35.67
CA GLU A 6 -5.43 -15.76 36.64
C GLU A 6 -5.83 -17.20 36.33
N GLU A 7 -5.40 -18.11 37.20
CA GLU A 7 -5.94 -19.44 37.39
C GLU A 7 -7.37 -19.33 37.95
N LEU A 8 -8.31 -20.07 37.36
CA LEU A 8 -9.62 -20.32 37.96
C LEU A 8 -9.83 -21.82 38.08
N SER A 9 -9.41 -22.33 39.23
CA SER A 9 -9.82 -23.60 39.81
C SER A 9 -11.29 -23.51 40.26
N LEU A 10 -12.13 -24.38 39.71
CA LEU A 10 -13.50 -24.59 40.19
C LEU A 10 -13.70 -26.07 40.53
N GLU A 11 -13.89 -26.30 41.82
CA GLU A 11 -14.25 -27.53 42.49
C GLU A 11 -15.51 -28.14 41.86
N SER A 12 -15.48 -29.44 41.57
CA SER A 12 -16.69 -30.24 41.34
C SER A 12 -16.76 -31.38 42.35
N LYS A 13 -17.82 -31.30 43.14
CA LYS A 13 -18.19 -32.17 44.26
C LYS A 13 -18.29 -33.63 43.84
N SER A 14 -17.68 -34.50 44.62
CA SER A 14 -17.95 -35.94 44.64
C SER A 14 -19.38 -36.20 45.12
N HIS A 15 -20.18 -36.82 44.26
CA HIS A 15 -21.46 -37.43 44.64
C HIS A 15 -21.36 -38.94 44.44
N GLU A 16 -21.38 -39.68 45.55
CA GLU A 16 -21.65 -41.12 45.57
C GLU A 16 -23.02 -41.42 44.96
N PRO A 17 -23.17 -42.45 44.11
CA PRO A 17 -24.43 -43.12 43.94
C PRO A 17 -24.49 -44.35 44.85
N THR A 18 -25.47 -44.28 45.74
CA THR A 18 -25.97 -45.35 46.60
C THR A 18 -26.35 -46.60 45.78
N LYS A 19 -25.77 -47.76 46.14
CA LYS A 19 -26.22 -49.08 45.67
C LYS A 19 -27.61 -49.37 46.25
N LYS A 20 -28.66 -49.27 45.43
CA LYS A 20 -29.93 -49.97 45.67
C LYS A 20 -29.93 -51.29 44.89
N VAL A 21 -29.76 -52.37 45.65
CA VAL A 21 -30.04 -53.74 45.21
C VAL A 21 -31.56 -53.88 45.16
N SER A 22 -32.13 -54.07 43.97
CA SER A 22 -33.47 -54.63 43.80
C SER A 22 -33.38 -55.87 42.92
N GLN A 23 -33.85 -56.96 43.51
CA GLN A 23 -33.79 -58.34 43.06
C GLN A 23 -34.56 -58.57 41.76
N VAL A 24 -33.99 -59.42 40.90
CA VAL A 24 -34.60 -59.92 39.66
C VAL A 24 -35.40 -61.19 39.97
N SER A 25 -36.60 -61.32 39.42
CA SER A 25 -37.27 -62.62 39.22
C SER A 25 -36.88 -63.17 37.84
N PRO A 26 -36.42 -64.43 37.71
CA PRO A 26 -35.80 -64.93 36.49
C PRO A 26 -36.84 -65.58 35.58
N THR A 27 -37.10 -64.98 34.43
CA THR A 27 -37.77 -65.63 33.29
C THR A 27 -36.79 -65.62 32.12
N LEU A 28 -36.14 -66.76 31.89
CA LEU A 28 -35.38 -67.15 30.69
C LEU A 28 -34.62 -66.00 30.00
N GLN A 29 -33.63 -65.42 30.67
CA GLN A 29 -32.57 -64.67 30.00
C GLN A 29 -31.38 -65.59 29.81
N CYS A 30 -31.01 -65.84 28.56
CA CYS A 30 -29.82 -66.61 28.22
C CYS A 30 -28.58 -65.85 28.72
N GLU A 31 -27.83 -66.42 29.66
CA GLU A 31 -26.64 -65.81 30.26
C GLU A 31 -25.59 -65.41 29.20
N MET A 32 -25.50 -66.16 28.10
CA MET A 32 -24.67 -65.80 26.96
C MET A 32 -25.17 -64.51 26.29
N CYS A 33 -26.48 -64.38 26.06
CA CYS A 33 -27.07 -63.16 25.48
C CYS A 33 -26.89 -61.93 26.38
N GLN A 34 -27.01 -62.10 27.70
CA GLN A 34 -26.77 -61.02 28.66
C GLN A 34 -25.30 -60.58 28.67
N ASN A 35 -24.35 -61.52 28.60
CA ASN A 35 -22.93 -61.21 28.46
C ASN A 35 -22.61 -60.52 27.11
N TYR A 36 -23.24 -60.93 26.01
CA TYR A 36 -23.10 -60.23 24.73
C TYR A 36 -23.71 -58.83 24.75
N GLU A 37 -24.83 -58.62 25.45
CA GLU A 37 -25.45 -57.30 25.61
C GLU A 37 -24.59 -56.36 26.47
N VAL A 38 -23.98 -56.86 27.55
CA VAL A 38 -23.00 -56.12 28.36
C VAL A 38 -21.72 -55.81 27.55
N ASN A 39 -21.22 -56.78 26.78
CA ASN A 39 -20.05 -56.54 25.90
C ASN A 39 -20.37 -55.56 24.76
N LEU A 40 -21.57 -55.61 24.18
CA LEU A 40 -21.98 -54.68 23.12
C LEU A 40 -22.16 -53.27 23.68
N THR A 41 -22.80 -53.12 24.85
CA THR A 41 -22.98 -51.82 25.50
C THR A 41 -21.65 -51.20 25.93
N THR A 42 -20.73 -51.98 26.48
CA THR A 42 -19.37 -51.51 26.79
C THR A 42 -18.58 -51.12 25.54
N MET A 43 -18.71 -51.85 24.43
CA MET A 43 -18.09 -51.48 23.15
C MET A 43 -18.69 -50.19 22.58
N GLN A 44 -20.02 -50.03 22.62
CA GLN A 44 -20.71 -48.80 22.20
C GLN A 44 -20.34 -47.60 23.09
N GLU A 45 -20.15 -47.82 24.39
CA GLU A 45 -19.72 -46.78 25.33
C GLU A 45 -18.26 -46.38 25.10
N ASN A 46 -17.39 -47.35 24.80
CA ASN A 46 -16.01 -47.11 24.37
C ASN A 46 -15.95 -46.38 23.02
N GLU A 47 -16.78 -46.75 22.05
CA GLU A 47 -16.89 -46.04 20.77
C GLU A 47 -17.33 -44.59 20.96
N ARG A 48 -18.31 -44.34 21.84
CA ARG A 48 -18.73 -42.98 22.19
C ARG A 48 -17.61 -42.18 22.86
N LYS A 49 -16.86 -42.78 23.79
CA LYS A 49 -15.69 -42.15 24.42
C LYS A 49 -14.63 -41.79 23.39
N LEU A 50 -14.26 -42.74 22.53
CA LEU A 50 -13.26 -42.54 21.49
C LEU A 50 -13.71 -41.45 20.49
N ASN A 51 -14.98 -41.43 20.11
CA ASN A 51 -15.54 -40.41 19.22
C ASN A 51 -15.54 -39.02 19.88
N ASN A 52 -15.82 -38.93 21.18
CA ASN A 52 -15.70 -37.67 21.92
C ASN A 52 -14.24 -37.21 22.05
N GLU A 53 -13.30 -38.11 22.30
CA GLU A 53 -11.86 -37.81 22.32
C GLU A 53 -11.36 -37.33 20.95
N VAL A 54 -11.80 -37.97 19.86
CA VAL A 54 -11.48 -37.56 18.48
C VAL A 54 -12.03 -36.17 18.20
N LYS A 55 -13.28 -35.87 18.58
CA LYS A 55 -13.85 -34.52 18.42
C LYS A 55 -13.07 -33.47 19.21
N ALA A 56 -12.73 -33.74 20.47
CA ALA A 56 -11.93 -32.83 21.28
C ALA A 56 -10.53 -32.60 20.67
N ALA A 57 -9.90 -33.66 20.13
CA ALA A 57 -8.63 -33.55 19.43
C ALA A 57 -8.73 -32.75 18.11
N MET A 58 -9.82 -32.90 17.36
CA MET A 58 -10.09 -32.10 16.15
C MET A 58 -10.28 -30.62 16.47
N GLU A 59 -11.10 -30.28 17.48
CA GLU A 59 -11.30 -28.90 17.93
C GLU A 59 -10.00 -28.26 18.46
N LEU A 60 -9.15 -29.05 19.14
CA LEU A 60 -7.85 -28.59 19.59
C LEU A 60 -6.89 -28.36 18.41
N SER A 61 -6.89 -29.26 17.42
CA SER A 61 -6.09 -29.11 16.20
C SER A 61 -6.51 -27.88 15.38
N GLU A 62 -7.81 -27.62 15.27
CA GLU A 62 -8.33 -26.44 14.58
C GLU A 62 -7.91 -25.14 15.29
N ARG A 63 -7.99 -25.10 16.63
CA ARG A 63 -7.47 -23.97 17.43
C ARG A 63 -5.98 -23.74 17.19
N TYR A 64 -5.16 -24.79 17.27
CA TYR A 64 -3.73 -24.66 17.00
C TYR A 64 -3.44 -24.21 15.56
N GLN A 65 -4.26 -24.62 14.58
CA GLN A 65 -4.10 -24.17 13.20
C GLN A 65 -4.40 -22.67 13.06
N VAL A 66 -5.44 -22.17 13.72
CA VAL A 66 -5.78 -20.74 13.76
C VAL A 66 -4.69 -19.95 14.47
N ASP A 67 -4.23 -20.37 15.65
CA ASP A 67 -3.16 -19.71 16.40
C ASP A 67 -1.86 -19.65 15.60
N LEU A 68 -1.52 -20.74 14.91
CA LEU A 68 -0.32 -20.80 14.08
C LEU A 68 -0.44 -19.92 12.82
N SER A 69 -1.66 -19.72 12.29
CA SER A 69 -1.92 -18.74 11.24
C SER A 69 -1.74 -17.31 11.75
N ASN A 70 -2.33 -16.98 12.91
CA ASN A 70 -2.23 -15.67 13.54
C ASN A 70 -0.76 -15.32 13.85
N GLU A 71 0.02 -16.27 14.38
CA GLU A 71 1.45 -16.11 14.63
C GLU A 71 2.25 -15.89 13.33
N ARG A 72 1.88 -16.54 12.22
CA ARG A 72 2.53 -16.29 10.92
C ARG A 72 2.25 -14.87 10.43
N ASP A 73 1.03 -14.40 10.56
CA ASP A 73 0.66 -13.06 10.11
C ASP A 73 1.27 -11.99 11.02
N TYR A 74 1.32 -12.22 12.33
CA TYR A 74 2.05 -11.36 13.27
C TYR A 74 3.54 -11.27 12.94
N ARG A 75 4.21 -12.39 12.61
CA ARG A 75 5.62 -12.38 12.18
C ARG A 75 5.83 -11.58 10.90
N LYS A 76 4.96 -11.74 9.89
CA LYS A 76 5.04 -10.96 8.65
C LYS A 76 4.90 -9.47 8.92
N ASP A 77 3.95 -9.07 9.77
CA ASP A 77 3.75 -7.67 10.13
C ASP A 77 4.95 -7.10 10.90
N LEU A 78 5.55 -7.90 11.78
CA LEU A 78 6.75 -7.50 12.52
C LEU A 78 7.96 -7.36 11.58
N GLU A 79 8.18 -8.30 10.67
CA GLU A 79 9.23 -8.24 9.65
C GLU A 79 9.05 -7.02 8.74
N LYS A 80 7.82 -6.73 8.32
CA LYS A 80 7.49 -5.54 7.53
C LYS A 80 7.83 -4.26 8.29
N LYS A 81 7.39 -4.13 9.54
CA LYS A 81 7.72 -2.97 10.40
C LYS A 81 9.22 -2.84 10.63
N MET A 82 9.91 -3.96 10.85
CA MET A 82 11.36 -3.97 11.03
C MET A 82 12.09 -3.50 9.77
N SER A 83 11.65 -3.97 8.59
CA SER A 83 12.18 -3.53 7.31
C SER A 83 11.93 -2.03 7.07
N GLU A 84 10.70 -1.55 7.34
CA GLU A 84 10.33 -0.13 7.20
C GLU A 84 11.14 0.77 8.16
N LEU A 85 11.31 0.35 9.41
CA LEU A 85 12.14 1.07 10.38
C LEU A 85 13.62 1.09 9.97
N SER A 86 14.14 -0.04 9.47
CA SER A 86 15.53 -0.14 9.00
C SER A 86 15.77 0.77 7.79
N THR A 87 14.86 0.81 6.82
CA THR A 87 15.00 1.68 5.65
C THR A 87 14.88 3.15 6.03
N ASN A 88 13.93 3.49 6.91
CA ASN A 88 13.79 4.86 7.43
C ASN A 88 15.03 5.31 8.22
N CYS A 89 15.57 4.46 9.09
CA CYS A 89 16.79 4.76 9.85
C CYS A 89 17.98 4.94 8.90
N LEU A 90 18.14 4.07 7.91
CA LEU A 90 19.19 4.19 6.89
C LEU A 90 19.08 5.51 6.11
N ASN A 91 17.86 5.91 5.72
CA ASN A 91 17.62 7.16 5.03
C ASN A 91 17.98 8.38 5.90
N GLN A 92 17.55 8.38 7.17
CA GLN A 92 17.88 9.45 8.12
C GLN A 92 19.40 9.55 8.37
N VAL A 93 20.08 8.41 8.53
CA VAL A 93 21.55 8.37 8.69
C VAL A 93 22.25 8.91 7.45
N ASN A 94 21.81 8.52 6.25
CA ASN A 94 22.37 9.03 5.00
C ASN A 94 22.14 10.53 4.82
N GLU A 95 20.98 11.04 5.21
CA GLU A 95 20.68 12.46 5.17
C GLU A 95 21.53 13.24 6.17
N ALA A 96 21.64 12.76 7.42
CA ALA A 96 22.53 13.32 8.44
C ALA A 96 24.00 13.29 8.01
N ALA A 97 24.47 12.22 7.36
CA ALA A 97 25.83 12.14 6.83
C ALA A 97 26.06 13.16 5.71
N LYS A 98 25.08 13.34 4.80
CA LYS A 98 25.14 14.36 3.74
C LYS A 98 25.16 15.78 4.31
N THR A 99 24.35 16.07 5.32
CA THR A 99 24.36 17.40 5.96
C THR A 99 25.66 17.64 6.71
N ASN A 100 26.19 16.64 7.42
CA ASN A 100 27.47 16.75 8.12
C ASN A 100 28.63 17.02 7.16
N ALA A 101 28.72 16.29 6.04
CA ALA A 101 29.72 16.52 5.00
C ALA A 101 29.64 17.94 4.38
N LYS A 102 28.43 18.53 4.29
CA LYS A 102 28.27 19.92 3.86
C LYS A 102 28.76 20.91 4.91
N GLN A 103 28.54 20.63 6.19
CA GLN A 103 29.03 21.49 7.28
C GLN A 103 30.56 21.43 7.39
N GLU A 104 31.17 20.25 7.25
CA GLU A 104 32.63 20.09 7.23
C GLU A 104 33.27 20.95 6.13
N LYS A 105 32.76 20.87 4.90
CA LYS A 105 33.24 21.74 3.80
C LYS A 105 33.10 23.23 4.12
N ARG A 106 31.99 23.62 4.76
CA ARG A 106 31.78 25.02 5.15
C ARG A 106 32.74 25.47 6.25
N LEU A 107 33.11 24.57 7.17
CA LEU A 107 34.12 24.84 8.19
C LEU A 107 35.51 24.97 7.57
N ASP A 108 35.86 24.12 6.61
CA ASP A 108 37.13 24.21 5.88
C ASP A 108 37.24 25.55 5.13
N GLU A 109 36.19 25.92 4.39
CA GLU A 109 36.12 27.23 3.70
C GLU A 109 36.21 28.41 4.66
N LEU A 110 35.64 28.30 5.85
CA LEU A 110 35.71 29.34 6.87
C LEU A 110 37.11 29.43 7.48
N SER A 111 37.75 28.30 7.74
CA SER A 111 39.14 28.24 8.21
C SER A 111 40.08 28.88 7.20
N GLU A 112 39.98 28.53 5.92
CA GLU A 112 40.83 29.09 4.87
C GLU A 112 40.63 30.62 4.73
N LYS A 113 39.40 31.11 4.85
CA LYS A 113 39.12 32.56 4.87
C LYS A 113 39.72 33.25 6.09
N HIS A 114 39.64 32.61 7.24
CA HIS A 114 40.20 33.14 8.48
C HIS A 114 41.73 33.22 8.41
N ASP A 115 42.38 32.17 7.90
CA ASP A 115 43.83 32.13 7.72
C ASP A 115 44.32 33.23 6.76
N LYS A 116 43.66 33.40 5.60
CA LYS A 116 43.93 34.52 4.68
C LYS A 116 43.73 35.88 5.34
N SER A 117 42.72 36.02 6.20
CA SER A 117 42.48 37.28 6.91
C SER A 117 43.60 37.55 7.91
N ILE A 118 44.08 36.53 8.64
CA ILE A 118 45.23 36.65 9.53
C ILE A 118 46.48 37.07 8.75
N GLU A 119 46.76 36.45 7.60
CA GLU A 119 47.91 36.81 6.77
C GLU A 119 47.86 38.29 6.36
N VAL A 120 46.71 38.76 5.88
CA VAL A 120 46.52 40.17 5.49
C VAL A 120 46.71 41.12 6.69
N PHE A 121 46.13 40.81 7.86
CA PHE A 121 46.30 41.65 9.04
C PHE A 121 47.73 41.65 9.55
N THR A 122 48.43 40.52 9.48
CA THR A 122 49.84 40.40 9.87
C THR A 122 50.72 41.24 8.95
N GLU A 123 50.48 41.19 7.65
CA GLU A 123 51.20 42.00 6.67
C GLU A 123 50.97 43.50 6.89
N GLN A 124 49.72 43.90 7.14
CA GLN A 124 49.40 45.30 7.47
C GLN A 124 50.07 45.77 8.77
N LEU A 125 50.13 44.92 9.79
CA LEU A 125 50.83 45.20 11.04
C LEU A 125 52.33 45.39 10.81
N ASN A 126 52.95 44.49 10.05
CA ASN A 126 54.36 44.58 9.69
C ASN A 126 54.66 45.88 8.93
N LEU A 127 53.84 46.22 7.93
CA LEU A 127 53.99 47.46 7.17
C LEU A 127 53.84 48.71 8.06
N ALA A 128 52.87 48.72 8.96
CA ALA A 128 52.67 49.82 9.91
C ALA A 128 53.88 49.96 10.85
N GLN A 129 54.44 48.85 11.32
CA GLN A 129 55.62 48.83 12.18
C GLN A 129 56.87 49.36 11.45
N VAL A 130 57.08 48.97 10.19
CA VAL A 130 58.17 49.50 9.36
C VAL A 130 58.03 51.00 9.15
N LYS A 131 56.83 51.50 8.84
CA LYS A 131 56.57 52.94 8.68
C LYS A 131 56.82 53.73 9.95
N LEU A 132 56.44 53.17 11.10
CA LEU A 132 56.64 53.81 12.40
C LEU A 132 58.13 53.93 12.72
N GLN A 133 58.90 52.87 12.43
CA GLN A 133 60.35 52.87 12.58
C GLN A 133 61.05 53.85 11.63
N GLN A 134 60.61 53.94 10.37
CA GLN A 134 61.11 54.95 9.43
C GLN A 134 60.83 56.38 9.91
N ALA A 135 59.62 56.64 10.41
CA ALA A 135 59.27 57.95 10.96
C ALA A 135 60.15 58.32 12.17
N ASP A 136 60.41 57.37 13.07
CA ASP A 136 61.31 57.56 14.21
C ASP A 136 62.74 57.90 13.77
N ASP A 137 63.27 57.17 12.78
CA ASP A 137 64.60 57.44 12.21
C ASP A 137 64.66 58.84 11.56
N ASP A 138 63.62 59.24 10.83
CA ASP A 138 63.51 60.56 10.24
C ASP A 138 63.42 61.66 11.30
N PHE A 139 62.68 61.46 12.38
CA PHE A 139 62.63 62.38 13.52
C PHE A 139 64.01 62.57 14.16
N ILE A 140 64.75 61.47 14.35
CA ILE A 140 66.12 61.51 14.88
C ILE A 140 67.03 62.29 13.93
N ASN A 141 66.96 62.02 12.63
CA ASN A 141 67.78 62.66 11.61
C ASN A 141 67.47 64.16 11.47
N LEU A 142 66.19 64.53 11.48
CA LEU A 142 65.76 65.92 11.45
C LEU A 142 66.22 66.65 12.72
N GLY A 143 66.10 66.02 13.88
CA GLY A 143 66.61 66.57 15.15
C GLY A 143 68.12 66.84 15.12
N LYS A 144 68.91 65.96 14.51
CA LYS A 144 70.36 66.17 14.29
C LYS A 144 70.61 67.34 13.33
N LYS A 145 69.90 67.41 12.20
CA LYS A 145 70.03 68.50 11.21
C LYS A 145 69.66 69.86 11.83
N TYR A 146 68.57 69.92 12.59
CA TYR A 146 68.09 71.15 13.24
C TYR A 146 69.10 71.67 14.27
N LYS A 147 69.68 70.78 15.10
CA LYS A 147 70.78 71.13 16.03
C LYS A 147 72.01 71.65 15.30
N LYS A 148 72.38 71.04 14.16
CA LYS A 148 73.54 71.45 13.36
C LYS A 148 73.35 72.83 12.73
N LEU A 149 72.18 73.13 12.17
CA LEU A 149 71.87 74.45 11.61
C LEU A 149 71.89 75.54 12.70
N LEU A 150 71.20 75.33 13.83
CA LEU A 150 71.18 76.31 14.92
C LEU A 150 72.57 76.62 15.49
N GLY A 151 73.44 75.61 15.57
CA GLY A 151 74.82 75.77 16.07
C GLY A 151 75.77 76.43 15.08
N ALA A 152 75.66 76.11 13.77
CA ALA A 152 76.55 76.62 12.74
C ALA A 152 76.20 78.04 12.30
N THR A 153 74.93 78.33 12.00
CA THR A 153 74.54 79.61 11.39
C THR A 153 74.70 80.79 12.36
N ARG A 154 74.59 80.55 13.68
CA ARG A 154 74.71 81.60 14.70
C ARG A 154 76.17 81.97 15.02
N LYS A 155 77.10 81.01 15.00
CA LYS A 155 78.53 81.28 15.23
C LYS A 155 79.16 81.97 14.02
N THR A 156 79.01 81.38 12.83
CA THR A 156 79.67 81.88 11.62
C THR A 156 79.20 83.27 11.20
N ALA A 157 77.90 83.59 11.32
CA ALA A 157 77.36 84.89 10.92
C ALA A 157 77.63 86.03 11.93
N GLN A 158 77.97 85.71 13.18
CA GLN A 158 78.35 86.71 14.19
C GLN A 158 79.86 86.98 14.14
N GLU A 159 80.65 85.93 13.92
CA GLU A 159 82.11 86.01 13.69
C GLU A 159 82.43 86.87 12.45
N LEU A 160 81.79 86.57 11.30
CA LEU A 160 81.94 87.34 10.04
C LEU A 160 81.53 88.82 10.14
N ARG A 161 80.61 89.17 11.05
CA ARG A 161 80.18 90.57 11.28
C ARG A 161 81.08 91.33 12.26
N SER A 162 81.86 90.60 13.06
CA SER A 162 82.74 91.17 14.09
C SER A 162 84.19 91.33 13.62
N GLU A 163 84.56 90.78 12.46
CA GLU A 163 85.85 91.03 11.83
C GLU A 163 86.00 92.51 11.44
N LYS A 164 87.07 93.14 11.93
CA LYS A 164 87.43 94.50 11.53
C LYS A 164 88.08 94.44 10.15
N ILE A 165 87.58 95.22 9.21
CA ILE A 165 88.17 95.38 7.88
C ILE A 165 89.45 96.21 8.05
N ASP A 166 90.60 95.54 8.08
CA ASP A 166 91.90 96.20 8.18
C ASP A 166 92.40 96.55 6.77
N MET A 167 92.81 97.80 6.56
CA MET A 167 93.25 98.30 5.25
C MET A 167 94.77 98.12 5.14
N PRO A 168 95.28 97.42 4.11
CA PRO A 168 96.70 97.08 4.02
C PRO A 168 97.58 98.34 3.99
N ALA A 169 98.63 98.35 4.80
CA ALA A 169 99.52 99.50 5.00
C ALA A 169 100.66 99.58 3.96
N ASP A 170 100.97 98.48 3.26
CA ASP A 170 102.00 98.39 2.23
C ASP A 170 101.56 97.52 1.02
N ILE A 171 102.32 97.60 -0.08
CA ILE A 171 102.03 96.90 -1.34
C ILE A 171 102.21 95.36 -1.21
N ASP A 172 103.16 94.89 -0.40
CA ASP A 172 103.45 93.47 -0.22
C ASP A 172 102.33 92.77 0.58
N GLN A 173 101.78 93.43 1.60
CA GLN A 173 100.61 93.00 2.37
C GLN A 173 99.37 92.94 1.47
N LEU A 174 99.18 93.93 0.60
CA LEU A 174 98.09 93.88 -0.39
C LEU A 174 98.27 92.69 -1.35
N GLN A 175 99.49 92.42 -1.81
CA GLN A 175 99.79 91.30 -2.69
C GLN A 175 99.55 89.95 -1.99
N PHE A 176 99.92 89.82 -0.72
CA PHE A 176 99.64 88.63 0.10
C PHE A 176 98.14 88.42 0.30
N ILE A 177 97.38 89.45 0.65
CA ILE A 177 95.91 89.37 0.79
C ILE A 177 95.25 89.01 -0.54
N CYS A 178 95.70 89.57 -1.66
CA CYS A 178 95.21 89.21 -2.99
C CYS A 178 95.46 87.74 -3.34
N LEU A 179 96.63 87.19 -2.99
CA LEU A 179 96.95 85.77 -3.20
C LEU A 179 96.09 84.88 -2.30
N LYS A 180 95.97 85.21 -1.01
CA LYS A 180 95.13 84.48 -0.06
C LYS A 180 93.66 84.46 -0.49
N ASN A 181 93.11 85.61 -0.88
CA ASN A 181 91.74 85.71 -1.38
C ASN A 181 91.56 84.91 -2.68
N ARG A 182 92.59 84.82 -3.54
CA ARG A 182 92.54 84.01 -4.76
C ARG A 182 92.55 82.52 -4.44
N GLU A 183 93.28 82.09 -3.42
CA GLU A 183 93.26 80.71 -2.91
C GLU A 183 91.89 80.36 -2.30
N GLU A 184 91.35 81.21 -1.42
CA GLU A 184 89.99 81.03 -0.85
C GLU A 184 88.90 81.03 -1.95
N LEU A 185 89.04 81.84 -3.00
CA LEU A 185 88.17 81.81 -4.19
C LEU A 185 88.28 80.49 -4.98
N ILE A 186 89.48 79.91 -5.07
CA ILE A 186 89.68 78.62 -5.74
C ILE A 186 89.02 77.51 -4.92
N GLU A 187 89.23 77.47 -3.61
CA GLU A 187 88.63 76.48 -2.71
C GLU A 187 87.10 76.56 -2.71
N THR A 188 86.53 77.76 -2.59
CA THR A 188 85.07 77.95 -2.65
C THR A 188 84.49 77.59 -4.01
N ARG A 189 85.20 77.87 -5.10
CA ARG A 189 84.78 77.47 -6.45
C ARG A 189 84.80 75.95 -6.61
N ALA A 190 85.85 75.28 -6.14
CA ALA A 190 85.95 73.82 -6.16
C ALA A 190 84.86 73.16 -5.29
N ALA A 191 84.58 73.71 -4.10
CA ALA A 191 83.50 73.24 -3.24
C ALA A 191 82.13 73.41 -3.90
N LYS A 192 81.88 74.57 -4.54
CA LYS A 192 80.66 74.82 -5.31
C LYS A 192 80.50 73.81 -6.44
N GLU A 193 81.54 73.61 -7.25
CA GLU A 193 81.54 72.68 -8.39
C GLU A 193 81.27 71.25 -7.94
N HIS A 194 81.88 70.81 -6.83
CA HIS A 194 81.59 69.51 -6.22
C HIS A 194 80.12 69.40 -5.77
N THR A 195 79.55 70.42 -5.11
CA THR A 195 78.13 70.38 -4.72
C THR A 195 77.18 70.41 -5.91
N GLU A 196 77.54 71.14 -6.98
CA GLU A 196 76.75 71.21 -8.20
C GLU A 196 76.74 69.85 -8.92
N GLN A 197 77.90 69.17 -8.94
CA GLN A 197 78.02 67.80 -9.43
C GLN A 197 77.19 66.82 -8.59
N GLN A 198 77.25 66.90 -7.26
CA GLN A 198 76.43 66.05 -6.38
C GLN A 198 74.93 66.23 -6.61
N LEU A 199 74.46 67.48 -6.78
CA LEU A 199 73.06 67.76 -7.10
C LEU A 199 72.67 67.23 -8.49
N GLN A 200 73.57 67.30 -9.46
CA GLN A 200 73.35 66.72 -10.80
C GLN A 200 73.25 65.19 -10.75
N ASP A 201 74.09 64.53 -9.96
CA ASP A 201 74.04 63.09 -9.76
C ASP A 201 72.72 62.69 -9.06
N GLU A 202 72.30 63.45 -8.03
CA GLU A 202 71.03 63.24 -7.32
C GLU A 202 69.82 63.44 -8.25
N ILE A 203 69.81 64.50 -9.07
CA ILE A 203 68.77 64.71 -10.09
C ILE A 203 68.72 63.54 -11.08
N THR A 204 69.87 62.98 -11.46
CA THR A 204 69.94 61.85 -12.39
C THR A 204 69.34 60.59 -11.76
N VAL A 205 69.66 60.31 -10.49
CA VAL A 205 69.07 59.18 -9.74
C VAL A 205 67.56 59.36 -9.57
N LEU A 206 67.09 60.54 -9.16
CA LEU A 206 65.67 60.82 -9.00
C LEU A 206 64.90 60.69 -10.32
N ARG A 207 65.49 61.11 -11.45
CA ARG A 207 64.90 60.91 -12.78
C ARG A 207 64.80 59.44 -13.14
N ALA A 208 65.82 58.63 -12.84
CA ALA A 208 65.78 57.19 -13.07
C ALA A 208 64.69 56.51 -12.23
N GLN A 209 64.57 56.86 -10.95
CA GLN A 209 63.50 56.35 -10.07
C GLN A 209 62.10 56.71 -10.57
N ILE A 210 61.89 57.97 -11.00
CA ILE A 210 60.60 58.39 -11.57
C ILE A 210 60.28 57.59 -12.84
N GLN A 211 61.27 57.31 -13.67
CA GLN A 211 61.06 56.54 -14.90
C GLN A 211 60.73 55.07 -14.61
N GLU A 212 61.39 54.46 -13.64
CA GLU A 212 61.12 53.08 -13.20
C GLU A 212 59.72 52.95 -12.59
N GLU A 213 59.33 53.88 -11.70
CA GLU A 213 57.99 53.90 -11.11
C GLU A 213 56.90 54.09 -12.17
N ARG A 214 57.15 54.93 -13.19
CA ARG A 214 56.23 55.10 -14.33
C ARG A 214 56.08 53.82 -15.14
N ALA A 215 57.19 53.13 -15.46
CA ALA A 215 57.16 51.87 -16.17
C ALA A 215 56.40 50.81 -15.38
N HIS A 216 56.67 50.71 -14.07
CA HIS A 216 55.94 49.79 -13.19
C HIS A 216 54.43 50.08 -13.16
N ARG A 217 54.04 51.36 -13.10
CA ARG A 217 52.64 51.78 -13.14
C ARG A 217 51.96 51.42 -14.46
N GLU A 218 52.66 51.58 -15.58
CA GLU A 218 52.17 51.21 -16.91
C GLU A 218 51.97 49.70 -17.05
N ASP A 219 52.93 48.90 -16.56
CA ASP A 219 52.81 47.43 -16.51
C ASP A 219 51.60 46.98 -15.68
N GLN A 220 51.37 47.62 -14.54
CA GLN A 220 50.19 47.36 -13.71
C GLN A 220 48.88 47.74 -14.41
N GLU A 221 48.82 48.90 -15.09
CA GLU A 221 47.64 49.33 -15.84
C GLU A 221 47.32 48.34 -16.98
N VAL A 222 48.33 47.85 -17.69
CA VAL A 222 48.17 46.82 -18.72
C VAL A 222 47.65 45.51 -18.10
N ALA A 223 48.22 45.06 -16.98
CA ALA A 223 47.79 43.86 -16.28
C ALA A 223 46.32 43.95 -15.81
N PHE A 224 45.93 45.07 -15.20
CA PHE A 224 44.53 45.28 -14.79
C PHE A 224 43.58 45.35 -15.99
N THR A 225 44.00 45.96 -17.11
CA THR A 225 43.19 46.01 -18.33
C THR A 225 42.99 44.62 -18.93
N ALA A 226 44.02 43.77 -18.91
CA ALA A 226 43.93 42.38 -19.34
C ALA A 226 42.97 41.59 -18.44
N GLU A 227 43.04 41.78 -17.12
CA GLU A 227 42.16 41.11 -16.16
C GLU A 227 40.69 41.55 -16.30
N ILE A 228 40.44 42.85 -16.49
CA ILE A 228 39.11 43.38 -16.79
C ILE A 228 38.56 42.73 -18.06
N SER A 229 39.37 42.62 -19.11
CA SER A 229 38.97 42.00 -20.38
C SER A 229 38.65 40.51 -20.20
N ARG A 230 39.44 39.78 -19.38
CA ARG A 230 39.20 38.38 -19.03
C ARG A 230 37.86 38.22 -18.29
N LEU A 231 37.64 39.02 -17.25
CA LEU A 231 36.40 39.00 -16.45
C LEU A 231 35.17 39.37 -17.29
N GLN A 232 35.29 40.33 -18.22
CA GLN A 232 34.22 40.68 -19.15
C GLN A 232 33.87 39.51 -20.09
N SER A 233 34.88 38.77 -20.58
CA SER A 233 34.66 37.57 -21.40
C SER A 233 33.98 36.45 -20.61
N GLU A 234 34.42 36.22 -19.37
CA GLU A 234 33.80 35.23 -18.48
C GLU A 234 32.35 35.60 -18.16
N LEU A 235 32.07 36.87 -17.85
CA LEU A 235 30.72 37.37 -17.63
C LEU A 235 29.84 37.17 -18.88
N GLY A 236 30.39 37.43 -20.07
CA GLY A 236 29.71 37.16 -21.35
C GLY A 236 29.36 35.68 -21.52
N SER A 237 30.29 34.78 -21.21
CA SER A 237 30.07 33.32 -21.26
C SER A 237 29.03 32.85 -20.24
N VAL A 238 29.05 33.39 -19.03
CA VAL A 238 28.06 33.06 -17.99
C VAL A 238 26.68 33.58 -18.40
N ASN A 239 26.58 34.80 -18.92
CA ASN A 239 25.32 35.36 -19.39
C ASN A 239 24.75 34.56 -20.57
N SER A 240 25.58 34.10 -21.51
CA SER A 240 25.10 33.24 -22.60
C SER A 240 24.59 31.89 -22.09
N LYS A 241 25.28 31.27 -21.13
CA LYS A 241 24.82 30.04 -20.46
C LYS A 241 23.51 30.27 -19.72
N MET A 242 23.36 31.40 -19.04
CA MET A 242 22.14 31.77 -18.33
C MET A 242 20.96 32.00 -19.27
N ALA A 243 21.19 32.61 -20.44
CA ALA A 243 20.18 32.77 -21.47
C ALA A 243 19.73 31.44 -22.08
N VAL A 244 20.66 30.50 -22.31
CA VAL A 244 20.30 29.14 -22.77
C VAL A 244 19.50 28.39 -21.69
N ALA A 245 19.92 28.51 -20.42
CA ALA A 245 19.21 27.90 -19.31
C ALA A 245 17.79 28.46 -19.15
N SER A 246 17.59 29.78 -19.31
CA SER A 246 16.26 30.38 -19.22
C SER A 246 15.32 29.93 -20.32
N VAL A 247 15.81 29.80 -21.56
CA VAL A 247 15.03 29.22 -22.68
C VAL A 247 14.68 27.75 -22.40
N THR A 248 15.63 26.98 -21.87
CA THR A 248 15.40 25.56 -21.53
C THR A 248 14.36 25.42 -20.41
N ILE A 249 14.39 26.29 -19.40
CA ILE A 249 13.37 26.31 -18.33
C ILE A 249 11.99 26.65 -18.91
N ALA A 250 11.90 27.62 -19.81
CA ALA A 250 10.63 27.98 -20.45
C ALA A 250 10.06 26.82 -21.30
N ASP A 251 10.92 26.10 -22.03
CA ASP A 251 10.54 24.89 -22.75
C ASP A 251 10.07 23.78 -21.80
N GLN A 252 10.80 23.54 -20.70
CA GLN A 252 10.40 22.59 -19.66
C GLN A 252 9.06 22.94 -19.02
N ASP A 253 8.78 24.22 -18.75
CA ASP A 253 7.50 24.67 -18.23
C ASP A 253 6.35 24.39 -19.20
N SER A 254 6.59 24.56 -20.51
CA SER A 254 5.61 24.22 -21.55
C SER A 254 5.32 22.71 -21.58
N ASN A 255 6.37 21.88 -21.46
CA ASN A 255 6.25 20.43 -21.42
C ASN A 255 5.50 19.96 -20.16
N ILE A 256 5.77 20.57 -19.01
CA ILE A 256 5.05 20.29 -17.75
C ILE A 256 3.57 20.64 -17.87
N ARG A 257 3.21 21.75 -18.53
CA ARG A 257 1.79 22.08 -18.79
C ARG A 257 1.14 21.02 -19.67
N GLN A 258 1.78 20.62 -20.77
CA GLN A 258 1.26 19.58 -21.65
C GLN A 258 1.09 18.24 -20.93
N ILE A 259 2.03 17.86 -20.06
CA ILE A 259 1.91 16.65 -19.23
C ILE A 259 0.71 16.73 -18.29
N ARG A 260 0.45 17.88 -17.65
CA ARG A 260 -0.75 18.04 -16.80
C ARG A 260 -2.04 17.93 -17.59
N ASP A 261 -2.11 18.54 -18.77
CA ASP A 261 -3.29 18.47 -19.63
C ASP A 261 -3.56 17.01 -20.06
N LEU A 262 -2.51 16.28 -20.45
CA LEU A 262 -2.62 14.86 -20.77
C LEU A 262 -3.05 14.03 -19.55
N GLN A 263 -2.52 14.30 -18.36
CA GLN A 263 -2.93 13.62 -17.12
C GLN A 263 -4.41 13.86 -16.80
N MET A 264 -4.92 15.07 -17.03
CA MET A 264 -6.35 15.36 -16.88
C MET A 264 -7.18 14.55 -17.89
N THR A 265 -6.79 14.54 -19.16
CA THR A 265 -7.49 13.74 -20.19
C THR A 265 -7.47 12.25 -19.88
N VAL A 266 -6.34 11.72 -19.36
CA VAL A 266 -6.25 10.33 -18.91
C VAL A 266 -7.24 10.06 -17.78
N GLY A 267 -7.30 10.92 -16.77
CA GLY A 267 -8.27 10.78 -15.67
C GLY A 267 -9.73 10.82 -16.14
N GLU A 268 -10.06 11.68 -17.11
CA GLU A 268 -11.39 11.73 -17.73
C GLU A 268 -11.71 10.43 -18.50
N LEU A 269 -10.76 9.90 -19.25
CA LEU A 269 -10.92 8.63 -19.98
C LEU A 269 -11.05 7.44 -19.03
N GLU A 270 -10.27 7.40 -17.94
CA GLU A 270 -10.38 6.37 -16.90
C GLU A 270 -11.77 6.39 -16.25
N ALA A 271 -12.30 7.58 -15.94
CA ALA A 271 -13.65 7.73 -15.42
C ALA A 271 -14.72 7.24 -16.40
N GLN A 272 -14.59 7.56 -17.69
CA GLN A 272 -15.49 7.06 -18.74
C GLN A 272 -15.42 5.54 -18.88
N VAL A 273 -14.21 4.95 -18.84
CA VAL A 273 -14.03 3.49 -18.89
C VAL A 273 -14.71 2.84 -17.68
N GLN A 274 -14.54 3.39 -16.48
CA GLN A 274 -15.19 2.87 -15.29
C GLN A 274 -16.72 2.97 -15.37
N GLN A 275 -17.24 4.06 -15.90
CA GLN A 275 -18.68 4.22 -16.12
C GLN A 275 -19.21 3.16 -17.10
N VAL A 276 -18.58 3.00 -18.26
CA VAL A 276 -18.98 2.00 -19.26
C VAL A 276 -18.88 0.59 -18.70
N GLN A 277 -17.85 0.30 -17.89
CA GLN A 277 -17.70 -0.98 -17.22
C GLN A 277 -18.87 -1.24 -16.25
N ASN A 278 -19.26 -0.25 -15.46
CA ASN A 278 -20.39 -0.36 -14.54
C ASN A 278 -21.71 -0.59 -15.30
N GLU A 279 -21.96 0.19 -16.37
CA GLU A 279 -23.14 0.03 -17.23
C GLU A 279 -23.17 -1.36 -17.87
N ARG A 280 -22.04 -1.85 -18.38
CA ARG A 280 -21.91 -3.21 -18.92
C ARG A 280 -22.29 -4.26 -17.87
N THR A 281 -21.76 -4.17 -16.65
CA THR A 281 -22.08 -5.15 -15.60
C THR A 281 -23.55 -5.14 -15.23
N ALA A 282 -24.20 -3.97 -15.19
CA ALA A 282 -25.62 -3.86 -14.93
C ALA A 282 -26.44 -4.52 -16.06
N VAL A 283 -26.09 -4.26 -17.31
CA VAL A 283 -26.75 -4.90 -18.47
C VAL A 283 -26.55 -6.42 -18.44
N GLU A 284 -25.33 -6.89 -18.16
CA GLU A 284 -25.05 -8.34 -18.05
C GLU A 284 -25.88 -9.02 -16.95
N GLN A 285 -26.04 -8.37 -15.79
CA GLN A 285 -26.92 -8.88 -14.72
C GLN A 285 -28.38 -8.94 -15.16
N THR A 286 -28.90 -7.89 -15.83
CA THR A 286 -30.27 -7.93 -16.35
C THR A 286 -30.47 -9.03 -17.39
N ALA A 287 -29.50 -9.24 -18.29
CA ALA A 287 -29.54 -10.30 -19.28
C ALA A 287 -29.52 -11.69 -18.63
N GLN A 288 -28.73 -11.88 -17.56
CA GLN A 288 -28.74 -13.13 -16.78
C GLN A 288 -30.09 -13.37 -16.11
N ASN A 289 -30.69 -12.34 -15.50
CA ASN A 289 -32.01 -12.46 -14.88
C ASN A 289 -33.09 -12.83 -15.90
N TYR A 290 -33.08 -12.20 -17.08
CA TYR A 290 -34.01 -12.58 -18.16
C TYR A 290 -33.77 -14.02 -18.63
N LYS A 291 -32.52 -14.45 -18.78
CA LYS A 291 -32.19 -15.82 -19.16
C LYS A 291 -32.71 -16.84 -18.15
N GLN A 292 -32.53 -16.58 -16.85
CA GLN A 292 -33.07 -17.42 -15.76
C GLN A 292 -34.59 -17.47 -15.79
N ARG A 293 -35.24 -16.33 -16.02
CA ARG A 293 -36.70 -16.26 -16.14
C ARG A 293 -37.22 -17.05 -17.33
N CYS A 294 -36.56 -16.95 -18.49
CA CYS A 294 -36.89 -17.76 -19.66
C CYS A 294 -36.75 -19.27 -19.36
N THR A 295 -35.69 -19.69 -18.67
CA THR A 295 -35.53 -21.10 -18.30
C THR A 295 -36.61 -21.59 -17.33
N SER A 296 -37.03 -20.75 -16.37
CA SER A 296 -38.11 -21.08 -15.44
C SER A 296 -39.45 -21.22 -16.16
N LEU A 297 -39.78 -20.27 -17.03
CA LEU A 297 -41.02 -20.30 -17.82
C LEU A 297 -41.04 -21.49 -18.79
N GLN A 298 -39.90 -21.84 -19.38
CA GLN A 298 -39.81 -23.03 -20.22
C GLN A 298 -40.11 -24.31 -19.42
N GLN A 299 -39.58 -24.42 -18.20
CA GLN A 299 -39.86 -25.56 -17.32
C GLN A 299 -41.35 -25.61 -16.90
N GLU A 300 -41.95 -24.45 -16.58
CA GLU A 300 -43.39 -24.36 -16.29
C GLU A 300 -44.24 -24.76 -17.50
N LEU A 301 -43.83 -24.37 -18.71
CA LEU A 301 -44.51 -24.77 -19.93
C LEU A 301 -44.40 -26.28 -20.18
N ASP A 302 -43.19 -26.86 -20.07
CA ASP A 302 -42.95 -28.28 -20.27
C ASP A 302 -43.76 -29.14 -19.28
N THR A 303 -43.82 -28.72 -18.02
CA THR A 303 -44.64 -29.38 -16.99
C THR A 303 -46.14 -29.25 -17.28
N SER A 304 -46.61 -28.08 -17.70
CA SER A 304 -48.01 -27.87 -18.11
C SER A 304 -48.38 -28.73 -19.33
N GLU A 305 -47.51 -28.79 -20.33
CA GLU A 305 -47.70 -29.65 -21.50
C GLU A 305 -47.75 -31.13 -21.11
N GLN A 306 -46.88 -31.57 -20.21
CA GLN A 306 -46.89 -32.94 -19.69
C GLN A 306 -48.21 -33.27 -18.99
N VAL A 307 -48.69 -32.37 -18.11
CA VAL A 307 -49.98 -32.53 -17.42
C VAL A 307 -51.13 -32.59 -18.43
N GLN A 308 -51.13 -31.77 -19.47
CA GLN A 308 -52.13 -31.82 -20.53
C GLN A 308 -52.09 -33.15 -21.29
N ARG A 309 -50.91 -33.65 -21.66
CA ARG A 309 -50.75 -34.96 -22.32
C ARG A 309 -51.32 -36.08 -21.45
N ASP A 310 -51.09 -36.04 -20.15
CA ASP A 310 -51.58 -37.05 -19.22
C ASP A 310 -53.10 -36.94 -18.99
N PHE A 311 -53.66 -35.72 -18.98
CA PHE A 311 -55.11 -35.51 -18.97
C PHE A 311 -55.78 -36.09 -20.24
N VAL A 312 -55.19 -35.90 -21.41
CA VAL A 312 -55.67 -36.50 -22.67
C VAL A 312 -55.62 -38.04 -22.59
N LYS A 313 -54.53 -38.63 -22.12
CA LYS A 313 -54.45 -40.09 -21.94
C LYS A 313 -55.49 -40.62 -20.95
N LEU A 314 -55.68 -39.92 -19.82
CA LEU A 314 -56.64 -40.33 -18.80
C LEU A 314 -58.08 -40.23 -19.31
N SER A 315 -58.42 -39.16 -20.02
CA SER A 315 -59.75 -38.99 -20.61
C SER A 315 -60.04 -40.02 -21.71
N GLN A 316 -59.06 -40.35 -22.56
CA GLN A 316 -59.18 -41.45 -23.52
C GLN A 316 -59.35 -42.80 -22.80
N SER A 317 -58.57 -43.07 -21.75
CA SER A 317 -58.69 -44.29 -20.95
C SER A 317 -60.09 -44.42 -20.32
N LEU A 318 -60.61 -43.33 -19.78
CA LEU A 318 -61.96 -43.26 -19.22
C LEU A 318 -63.03 -43.51 -20.30
N GLN A 319 -62.90 -42.91 -21.48
CA GLN A 319 -63.82 -43.16 -22.60
C GLN A 319 -63.81 -44.62 -23.03
N ILE A 320 -62.64 -45.26 -23.11
CA ILE A 320 -62.53 -46.70 -23.40
C ILE A 320 -63.20 -47.52 -22.30
N GLN A 321 -63.02 -47.15 -21.02
CA GLN A 321 -63.70 -47.82 -19.91
C GLN A 321 -65.22 -47.67 -19.98
N LEU A 322 -65.72 -46.47 -20.29
CA LEU A 322 -67.15 -46.21 -20.46
C LEU A 322 -67.73 -47.00 -21.64
N GLU A 323 -67.02 -47.07 -22.77
CA GLU A 323 -67.48 -47.86 -23.93
C GLU A 323 -67.44 -49.37 -23.63
N LYS A 324 -66.44 -49.85 -22.88
CA LYS A 324 -66.45 -51.23 -22.35
C LYS A 324 -67.67 -51.51 -21.48
N ILE A 325 -68.03 -50.59 -20.60
CA ILE A 325 -69.25 -50.71 -19.77
C ILE A 325 -70.49 -50.75 -20.66
N ARG A 326 -70.60 -49.85 -21.64
CA ARG A 326 -71.74 -49.82 -22.57
C ARG A 326 -71.87 -51.08 -23.40
N GLN A 327 -70.76 -51.66 -23.86
CA GLN A 327 -70.75 -52.96 -24.53
C GLN A 327 -71.16 -54.09 -23.59
N SER A 328 -70.76 -54.03 -22.31
CA SER A 328 -71.22 -54.99 -21.29
C SER A 328 -72.71 -54.88 -20.97
N GLU A 329 -73.35 -53.72 -21.19
CA GLU A 329 -74.81 -53.57 -21.07
C GLU A 329 -75.59 -54.25 -22.21
N GLN A 330 -74.93 -54.67 -23.29
CA GLN A 330 -75.55 -55.54 -24.31
C GLN A 330 -75.61 -57.02 -23.88
N GLU A 331 -74.91 -57.42 -22.82
CA GLU A 331 -75.11 -58.72 -22.18
C GLU A 331 -76.40 -58.67 -21.34
N VAL A 332 -77.26 -59.69 -21.47
CA VAL A 332 -78.52 -59.79 -20.72
C VAL A 332 -78.23 -59.70 -19.21
N ARG A 333 -78.67 -58.60 -18.59
CA ARG A 333 -78.43 -58.31 -17.17
C ARG A 333 -79.08 -59.32 -16.23
N TRP A 334 -80.21 -59.92 -16.64
CA TRP A 334 -80.89 -60.96 -15.88
C TRP A 334 -80.63 -62.33 -16.50
N GLN A 335 -79.95 -63.20 -15.76
CA GLN A 335 -79.71 -64.57 -16.22
C GLN A 335 -80.90 -65.47 -15.86
N TRP A 336 -81.40 -66.23 -16.82
CA TRP A 336 -82.44 -67.22 -16.58
C TRP A 336 -81.85 -68.49 -15.96
N ASP A 337 -82.63 -69.16 -15.11
CA ASP A 337 -82.17 -70.34 -14.39
C ASP A 337 -81.74 -71.47 -15.35
N ASP A 338 -82.32 -71.54 -16.55
CA ASP A 338 -82.02 -72.58 -17.54
C ASP A 338 -80.64 -72.42 -18.19
N ASP A 339 -80.13 -71.19 -18.29
CA ASP A 339 -78.91 -70.85 -19.05
C ASP A 339 -77.62 -70.97 -18.22
N VAL A 340 -77.74 -71.13 -16.90
CA VAL A 340 -76.58 -71.06 -15.99
C VAL A 340 -76.37 -72.37 -15.22
N HIS A 341 -75.36 -73.14 -15.58
CA HIS A 341 -75.04 -74.41 -14.90
C HIS A 341 -73.94 -74.30 -13.83
N GLN A 342 -73.29 -73.14 -13.71
CA GLN A 342 -72.16 -72.90 -12.80
C GLN A 342 -72.25 -71.52 -12.15
N CYS A 343 -71.72 -71.37 -10.93
CA CYS A 343 -71.69 -70.11 -10.21
C CYS A 343 -70.83 -69.06 -10.96
N SER A 344 -71.36 -67.85 -11.16
CA SER A 344 -70.67 -66.76 -11.88
C SER A 344 -69.42 -66.18 -11.18
N ASN A 345 -69.03 -66.68 -10.00
CA ASN A 345 -67.84 -66.22 -9.26
C ASN A 345 -66.84 -67.34 -8.92
N CYS A 346 -67.32 -68.55 -8.59
CA CYS A 346 -66.47 -69.66 -8.16
C CYS A 346 -66.67 -70.95 -8.98
N GLU A 347 -67.41 -70.84 -10.09
CA GLU A 347 -67.67 -71.90 -11.09
C GLU A 347 -68.28 -73.20 -10.53
N THR A 348 -68.68 -73.22 -9.26
CA THR A 348 -69.32 -74.38 -8.62
C THR A 348 -70.63 -74.73 -9.33
N SER A 349 -70.84 -76.01 -9.64
CA SER A 349 -72.04 -76.47 -10.38
C SER A 349 -73.33 -76.18 -9.61
N LEU A 350 -74.29 -75.55 -10.30
CA LEU A 350 -75.61 -75.18 -9.79
C LEU A 350 -76.72 -76.12 -10.26
N ALA A 351 -76.37 -77.24 -10.92
CA ALA A 351 -77.33 -78.15 -11.56
C ALA A 351 -78.38 -78.76 -10.60
N ARG A 352 -78.10 -78.82 -9.29
CA ARG A 352 -79.01 -79.39 -8.28
C ARG A 352 -79.86 -78.35 -7.54
N VAL A 353 -79.66 -77.06 -7.83
CA VAL A 353 -80.38 -75.97 -7.17
C VAL A 353 -81.62 -75.64 -8.00
N LYS A 354 -82.81 -75.97 -7.48
CA LYS A 354 -84.09 -75.78 -8.19
C LYS A 354 -84.49 -74.31 -8.40
N ALA A 355 -84.03 -73.42 -7.53
CA ALA A 355 -84.25 -71.97 -7.63
C ALA A 355 -82.91 -71.29 -7.39
N LYS A 356 -82.28 -70.80 -8.46
CA LYS A 356 -80.91 -70.29 -8.38
C LYS A 356 -80.93 -68.83 -7.88
N PRO A 357 -80.11 -68.46 -6.89
CA PRO A 357 -80.19 -67.13 -6.32
C PRO A 357 -79.43 -66.10 -7.17
N HIS A 358 -80.12 -65.03 -7.54
CA HIS A 358 -79.56 -63.91 -8.30
C HIS A 358 -78.99 -62.83 -7.39
N CYS A 359 -77.94 -62.15 -7.86
CA CYS A 359 -77.51 -60.89 -7.27
C CYS A 359 -78.52 -59.80 -7.59
N MET A 360 -79.05 -59.14 -6.56
CA MET A 360 -80.07 -58.10 -6.73
C MET A 360 -79.53 -56.78 -7.35
N HIS A 361 -78.22 -56.68 -7.62
CA HIS A 361 -77.62 -55.54 -8.31
C HIS A 361 -77.29 -55.82 -9.79
N CYS A 362 -76.62 -56.95 -10.06
CA CYS A 362 -76.15 -57.29 -11.41
C CYS A 362 -76.97 -58.37 -12.11
N GLY A 363 -77.94 -59.01 -11.44
CA GLY A 363 -78.86 -60.01 -12.02
C GLY A 363 -78.24 -61.33 -12.48
N LYS A 364 -76.93 -61.54 -12.21
CA LYS A 364 -76.25 -62.82 -12.45
C LYS A 364 -76.54 -63.83 -11.34
N ILE A 365 -76.46 -65.11 -11.68
CA ILE A 365 -76.71 -66.24 -10.78
C ILE A 365 -75.43 -66.64 -10.04
N PHE A 366 -75.53 -66.84 -8.72
CA PHE A 366 -74.41 -67.27 -7.86
C PHE A 366 -74.80 -68.46 -6.98
N CYS A 367 -73.81 -69.13 -6.39
CA CYS A 367 -74.09 -70.09 -5.31
C CYS A 367 -74.38 -69.36 -3.99
N PRO A 368 -75.09 -69.99 -3.03
CA PRO A 368 -75.40 -69.38 -1.73
C PRO A 368 -74.17 -68.90 -0.97
N SER A 369 -73.01 -69.55 -1.15
CA SER A 369 -71.77 -69.13 -0.51
C SER A 369 -71.14 -67.88 -1.11
N CYS A 370 -71.45 -67.55 -2.36
CA CYS A 370 -70.99 -66.33 -3.04
C CYS A 370 -71.99 -65.17 -2.96
N LEU A 371 -73.17 -65.40 -2.39
CA LEU A 371 -74.25 -64.42 -2.23
C LEU A 371 -74.57 -64.12 -0.75
N LYS A 372 -73.55 -64.12 0.11
CA LYS A 372 -73.70 -63.94 1.56
C LYS A 372 -73.85 -62.48 1.98
N ASP A 373 -73.31 -61.56 1.19
CA ASP A 373 -73.25 -60.15 1.52
C ASP A 373 -74.56 -59.45 1.10
N THR A 374 -75.07 -58.56 1.95
CA THR A 374 -76.30 -57.81 1.71
C THR A 374 -76.04 -56.31 1.76
N VAL A 375 -76.64 -55.56 0.83
CA VAL A 375 -76.58 -54.10 0.81
C VAL A 375 -78.00 -53.51 0.94
N PRO A 376 -78.17 -52.35 1.59
CA PRO A 376 -79.46 -51.67 1.63
C PRO A 376 -79.84 -51.18 0.23
N SER A 377 -81.03 -51.57 -0.25
CA SER A 377 -81.54 -51.23 -1.58
C SER A 377 -82.91 -50.54 -1.53
N GLY A 378 -83.09 -49.57 -2.43
CA GLY A 378 -84.31 -48.76 -2.58
C GLY A 378 -84.56 -47.74 -1.45
N PRO A 379 -85.62 -46.92 -1.56
CA PRO A 379 -85.94 -45.86 -0.58
C PRO A 379 -86.26 -46.36 0.83
N SER A 380 -86.51 -47.67 0.99
CA SER A 380 -86.85 -48.32 2.26
C SER A 380 -85.68 -49.11 2.87
N HIS A 381 -84.46 -48.96 2.34
CA HIS A 381 -83.24 -49.61 2.85
C HIS A 381 -83.37 -51.12 3.08
N ARG A 382 -84.04 -51.83 2.17
CA ARG A 382 -84.25 -53.28 2.33
C ARG A 382 -82.96 -54.04 2.09
N PRO A 383 -82.62 -55.06 2.89
CA PRO A 383 -81.42 -55.86 2.66
C PRO A 383 -81.57 -56.66 1.37
N ALA A 384 -80.74 -56.34 0.38
CA ALA A 384 -80.70 -57.00 -0.91
C ALA A 384 -79.40 -57.80 -1.03
N PRO A 385 -79.45 -59.13 -1.24
CA PRO A 385 -78.25 -59.94 -1.36
C PRO A 385 -77.55 -59.65 -2.69
N VAL A 386 -76.23 -59.48 -2.62
CA VAL A 386 -75.38 -59.12 -3.74
C VAL A 386 -74.12 -59.98 -3.77
N CYS A 387 -73.52 -60.12 -4.95
CA CYS A 387 -72.22 -60.79 -5.04
C CYS A 387 -71.10 -59.91 -4.48
N LYS A 388 -69.95 -60.51 -4.17
CA LYS A 388 -68.78 -59.83 -3.59
C LYS A 388 -68.33 -58.58 -4.37
N VAL A 389 -68.35 -58.66 -5.70
CA VAL A 389 -67.99 -57.52 -6.58
C VAL A 389 -68.96 -56.35 -6.38
N CYS A 390 -70.26 -56.63 -6.42
CA CYS A 390 -71.30 -55.62 -6.26
C CYS A 390 -71.36 -55.08 -4.83
N HIS A 391 -71.07 -55.90 -3.82
CA HIS A 391 -70.94 -55.43 -2.43
C HIS A 391 -69.85 -54.36 -2.32
N THR A 392 -68.67 -54.60 -2.91
CA THR A 392 -67.58 -53.61 -2.89
C THR A 392 -67.86 -52.35 -3.71
N LEU A 393 -68.63 -52.45 -4.80
CA LEU A 393 -69.01 -51.28 -5.62
C LEU A 393 -70.08 -50.41 -4.93
N LEU A 394 -71.02 -51.02 -4.20
CA LEU A 394 -72.18 -50.33 -3.62
C LEU A 394 -71.95 -49.86 -2.18
N ASN A 395 -70.98 -50.44 -1.48
CA ASN A 395 -70.65 -50.04 -0.12
C ASN A 395 -69.43 -49.10 -0.13
N ARG A 396 -69.65 -47.84 0.29
CA ARG A 396 -68.62 -46.78 0.30
C ARG A 396 -67.49 -47.03 1.31
N ASP A 397 -67.73 -47.86 2.32
CA ASP A 397 -66.78 -48.14 3.40
C ASP A 397 -65.93 -49.41 3.14
N THR A 398 -66.18 -50.12 2.04
CA THR A 398 -65.33 -51.25 1.62
C THR A 398 -64.17 -50.81 0.75
N LYS A 399 -62.96 -51.33 1.05
CA LYS A 399 -61.77 -51.13 0.20
C LYS A 399 -62.09 -51.54 -1.25
N PRO A 400 -61.69 -50.75 -2.26
CA PRO A 400 -62.04 -51.01 -3.66
C PRO A 400 -61.63 -52.43 -4.08
N PHE A 401 -62.48 -53.10 -4.87
CA PHE A 401 -62.36 -54.53 -5.20
C PHE A 401 -60.99 -54.89 -5.80
N PHE A 402 -60.40 -53.93 -6.52
CA PHE A 402 -59.08 -54.01 -7.14
C PHE A 402 -57.88 -53.88 -6.18
N ALA A 403 -58.10 -53.52 -4.91
CA ALA A 403 -57.06 -53.50 -3.87
C ALA A 403 -56.95 -54.84 -3.10
N THR A 404 -57.73 -55.86 -3.48
CA THR A 404 -57.76 -57.19 -2.82
C THR A 404 -57.33 -58.35 -3.72
N GLN A 405 -56.92 -58.08 -4.98
CA GLN A 405 -56.30 -59.08 -5.87
C GLN A 405 -54.80 -58.82 -6.04
N ASP A 406 -54.08 -58.79 -4.92
CA ASP A 406 -52.64 -59.05 -4.88
C ASP A 406 -52.42 -60.22 -3.93
N LYS A 407 -52.61 -61.42 -4.47
CA LYS A 407 -51.96 -62.67 -4.04
C LYS A 407 -52.13 -63.74 -5.09
#